data_AF-A0A925TCI8-F1
#
_entry.id   AF-A0A925TCI8-F1
#
_cell.length_a   1.000
_cell.length_b   1.000
_cell.length_c   1.000
_cell.angle_alpha   90.00
_cell.angle_beta   90.00
_cell.angle_gamma   90.00
#
_symmetry.space_group_name_H-M   'P 1'
#
loop_
_entity.id
_entity.type
_entity.pdbx_description
1 polymer ?
#
loop_
_entity_poly.entity_id
_entity_poly.type
_entity_poly.pdbx_seq_one_letter_code
_entity_poly.pdbx_strand_id
1 'polypeptide(L)'
;HLGYGATSRPEDADLVILNTCHIREKAVEKVYSELGRLRRMKRSRNRSGKEMLIAVAGCVAQAEGEEIVRREPAVDLVFGPQAYHRLPHLLARHAASGRAVVEAEFPAEDKFDNLQARKSPGKSVTAFLTVQEGCDKFCTFCVVPYTRGSEFSRPVAQIEAEARRLAEAGVRELTLLGQNVNAYHGADANEEPASLATLVARLSSIDGIDRLRYMTSHPRDMDDDLIAAHAENPKLMPYLHLPVQAGSDRVLKAMNRGHDADHYLRLVERIRKARPNIAMSGDFIVGFPGETDADFQATLDIVCEVRYAGAFSFKYSPRPGTPAAALPQVPEDVKLARLHELQALIHTQQSAFNTSCVNRTLPVLVEKPGRDPGQLMGRSPYLQPVHLAGPQALIGQVIHTHITGVGTNSLSGHYGIAA
;
A
#
# COMPACT_ATOMS: atom_id res chain seq x y z
N HIS A 1 30.26 0.12 8.06
CA HIS A 1 29.09 -0.41 8.82
C HIS A 1 29.14 0.11 10.25
N LEU A 2 28.03 0.61 10.80
CA LEU A 2 27.95 1.16 12.16
C LEU A 2 27.87 0.11 13.30
N GLY A 3 28.15 -1.17 13.01
CA GLY A 3 28.19 -2.23 14.03
C GLY A 3 26.84 -2.79 14.51
N TYR A 4 25.70 -2.24 14.08
CA TYR A 4 24.37 -2.73 14.50
C TYR A 4 23.97 -4.06 13.84
N GLY A 5 23.33 -4.94 14.62
CA GLY A 5 22.67 -6.16 14.18
C GLY A 5 21.20 -6.20 14.62
N ALA A 6 20.37 -6.99 13.93
CA ALA A 6 18.97 -7.14 14.29
C ALA A 6 18.80 -8.02 15.54
N THR A 7 17.87 -7.66 16.43
CA THR A 7 17.42 -8.46 17.57
C THR A 7 15.91 -8.61 17.56
N SER A 8 15.39 -9.70 18.11
CA SER A 8 13.95 -9.97 18.21
C SER A 8 13.29 -9.35 19.44
N ARG A 9 14.08 -8.82 20.39
CA ARG A 9 13.60 -8.31 21.67
C ARG A 9 14.08 -6.87 21.88
N PRO A 10 13.18 -5.90 22.10
CA PRO A 10 13.58 -4.51 22.31
C PRO A 10 14.52 -4.31 23.50
N GLU A 11 14.40 -5.12 24.55
CA GLU A 11 15.26 -5.08 25.74
C GLU A 11 16.74 -5.37 25.44
N ASP A 12 17.02 -6.13 24.38
CA ASP A 12 18.37 -6.49 23.97
C ASP A 12 18.95 -5.46 22.98
N ALA A 13 18.15 -4.51 22.49
CA ALA A 13 18.55 -3.56 21.45
C ALA A 13 19.27 -2.31 21.99
N ASP A 14 20.41 -1.96 21.38
CA ASP A 14 21.09 -0.68 21.65
C ASP A 14 20.41 0.49 20.93
N LEU A 15 19.65 0.22 19.87
CA LEU A 15 18.83 1.18 19.14
C LEU A 15 17.46 0.56 18.84
N VAL A 16 16.39 1.21 19.29
CA VAL A 16 15.01 0.86 18.95
C VAL A 16 14.46 1.90 17.99
N ILE A 17 13.95 1.47 16.83
CA ILE A 17 13.31 2.36 15.84
C ILE A 17 11.82 2.03 15.78
N LEU A 18 10.97 2.97 16.23
CA LEU A 18 9.53 2.90 16.03
C LEU A 18 9.18 3.46 14.66
N ASN A 19 8.87 2.59 13.69
CA ASN A 19 8.36 3.01 12.39
C ASN A 19 6.84 3.24 12.45
N THR A 20 6.43 4.48 12.22
CA THR A 20 5.07 4.97 12.50
C THR A 20 4.28 5.28 11.23
N CYS A 21 2.95 5.15 11.34
CA CYS A 21 2.02 5.41 10.24
C CYS A 21 0.93 6.38 10.71
N HIS A 22 0.66 7.45 9.95
CA HIS A 22 -0.27 8.53 10.36
C HIS A 22 -1.70 8.35 9.79
N ILE A 23 -1.96 7.28 9.04
CA ILE A 23 -3.23 7.08 8.34
C ILE A 23 -4.25 6.27 9.15
N ARG A 24 -3.83 5.61 10.25
CA ARG A 24 -4.72 4.79 11.09
C ARG A 24 -5.31 5.61 12.25
N GLU A 25 -6.49 5.22 12.69
CA GLU A 25 -7.10 5.80 13.90
C GLU A 25 -6.20 5.56 15.12
N LYS A 26 -6.08 6.59 15.96
CA LYS A 26 -5.23 6.62 17.17
C LYS A 26 -3.75 6.34 16.91
N ALA A 27 -3.26 6.68 15.72
CA ALA A 27 -1.88 6.46 15.33
C ALA A 27 -0.90 7.15 16.30
N VAL A 28 -1.17 8.42 16.62
CA VAL A 28 -0.34 9.26 17.48
C VAL A 28 -0.34 8.70 18.92
N GLU A 29 -1.50 8.39 19.47
CA GLU A 29 -1.68 7.89 20.82
C GLU A 29 -1.00 6.53 21.02
N LYS A 30 -1.03 5.66 20.02
CA LYS A 30 -0.29 4.38 20.03
C LYS A 30 1.22 4.59 20.11
N VAL A 31 1.75 5.56 19.36
CA VAL A 31 3.18 5.91 19.41
C VAL A 31 3.56 6.36 20.82
N TYR A 32 2.80 7.29 21.42
CA TYR A 32 3.08 7.74 22.78
C TYR A 32 2.94 6.64 23.84
N SER A 33 1.99 5.70 23.66
CA SER A 33 1.85 4.54 24.54
C SER A 33 3.09 3.64 24.52
N GLU A 34 3.60 3.34 23.31
CA GLU A 34 4.83 2.53 23.15
C GLU A 34 6.07 3.27 23.63
N LEU A 35 6.19 4.56 23.36
CA LEU A 35 7.25 5.41 23.88
C LEU A 35 7.32 5.40 25.41
N GLY A 36 6.17 5.42 26.09
CA GLY A 36 6.12 5.29 27.55
C GLY A 36 6.65 3.94 28.07
N ARG A 37 6.52 2.85 27.29
CA ARG A 37 7.11 1.54 27.60
C ARG A 37 8.62 1.57 27.37
N LEU A 38 9.07 2.06 26.22
CA LEU A 38 10.50 2.16 25.88
C LEU A 38 11.26 3.05 26.85
N ARG A 39 10.67 4.15 27.33
CA ARG A 39 11.27 4.99 28.37
C ARG A 39 11.61 4.22 29.63
N ARG A 40 10.72 3.33 30.10
CA ARG A 40 10.97 2.49 31.28
C ARG A 40 12.12 1.53 31.01
N MET A 41 12.17 0.95 29.82
CA MET A 41 13.24 0.04 29.39
C MET A 41 14.60 0.75 29.31
N LYS A 42 14.67 1.92 28.66
CA LYS A 42 15.86 2.77 28.59
C LYS A 42 16.39 3.13 29.99
N ARG A 43 15.50 3.56 30.90
CA ARG A 43 15.88 3.82 32.30
C ARG A 43 16.43 2.59 33.01
N SER A 44 15.85 1.41 32.79
CA SER A 44 16.34 0.15 33.38
C SER A 44 17.72 -0.22 32.85
N ARG A 45 17.94 -0.13 31.53
CA ARG A 45 19.23 -0.45 30.91
C ARG A 45 20.32 0.52 31.33
N ASN A 46 20.02 1.82 31.37
CA ASN A 46 20.97 2.84 31.78
C ASN A 46 21.45 2.62 33.23
N ARG A 47 20.58 2.13 34.13
CA ARG A 47 20.97 1.74 35.51
C ARG A 47 21.95 0.58 35.55
N SER A 48 21.94 -0.28 34.53
CA SER A 48 22.87 -1.40 34.36
C SER A 48 24.10 -1.04 33.51
N GLY A 49 24.34 0.26 33.26
CA GLY A 49 25.49 0.74 32.47
C GLY A 49 25.37 0.47 30.97
N LYS A 50 24.19 0.09 30.47
CA LYS A 50 23.95 -0.17 29.04
C LYS A 50 23.12 0.95 28.45
N GLU A 51 23.66 1.64 27.45
CA GLU A 51 22.94 2.67 26.73
C GLU A 51 21.83 2.06 25.84
N MET A 52 20.76 2.81 25.61
CA MET A 52 19.70 2.49 24.66
C MET A 52 19.22 3.78 24.00
N LEU A 53 19.27 3.80 22.68
CA LEU A 53 18.71 4.87 21.85
C LEU A 53 17.29 4.54 21.41
N ILE A 54 16.42 5.55 21.39
CA ILE A 54 15.04 5.47 20.92
C ILE A 54 14.88 6.43 19.74
N ALA A 55 14.55 5.88 18.59
CA ALA A 55 14.21 6.63 17.39
C ALA A 55 12.74 6.48 17.02
N VAL A 56 12.11 7.56 16.57
CA VAL A 56 10.77 7.55 15.97
C VAL A 56 10.87 7.93 14.50
N ALA A 57 10.42 7.04 13.63
CA ALA A 57 10.51 7.19 12.19
C ALA A 57 9.12 7.18 11.53
N GLY A 58 9.02 7.65 10.29
CA GLY A 58 7.82 7.50 9.46
C GLY A 58 6.84 8.67 9.54
N CYS A 59 5.59 8.46 9.18
CA CYS A 59 4.66 9.58 8.92
C CYS A 59 4.23 10.33 10.19
N VAL A 60 4.18 9.69 11.37
CA VAL A 60 3.90 10.41 12.62
C VAL A 60 5.11 11.24 13.03
N ALA A 61 6.32 10.70 12.85
CA ALA A 61 7.56 11.45 13.06
C ALA A 61 7.63 12.70 12.17
N GLN A 62 7.22 12.59 10.91
CA GLN A 62 7.14 13.71 9.98
C GLN A 62 6.09 14.75 10.38
N ALA A 63 4.92 14.31 10.87
CA ALA A 63 3.82 15.21 11.21
C ALA A 63 4.03 15.95 12.53
N GLU A 64 4.52 15.26 13.57
CA GLU A 64 4.68 15.79 14.92
C GLU A 64 6.08 16.41 15.13
N GLY A 65 7.11 15.89 14.47
CA GLY A 65 8.47 16.45 14.49
C GLY A 65 9.00 16.70 15.91
N GLU A 66 9.28 17.97 16.22
CA GLU A 66 9.78 18.42 17.52
C GLU A 66 8.82 18.14 18.68
N GLU A 67 7.51 18.03 18.41
CA GLU A 67 6.50 17.76 19.44
C GLU A 67 6.72 16.42 20.14
N ILE A 68 7.25 15.43 19.42
CA ILE A 68 7.58 14.12 19.97
C ILE A 68 8.66 14.27 21.04
N VAL A 69 9.72 15.02 20.76
CA VAL A 69 10.83 15.25 21.71
C VAL A 69 10.36 16.07 22.90
N ARG A 70 9.51 17.07 22.66
CA ARG A 70 8.92 17.91 23.73
C ARG A 70 8.08 17.09 24.70
N ARG A 71 7.24 16.18 24.19
CA ARG A 71 6.33 15.35 25.01
C ARG A 71 6.99 14.12 25.60
N GLU A 72 7.98 13.54 24.91
CA GLU A 72 8.76 12.41 25.40
C GLU A 72 10.27 12.65 25.26
N PRO A 73 10.90 13.28 26.27
CA PRO A 73 12.34 13.56 26.27
C PRO A 73 13.24 12.31 26.25
N ALA A 74 12.69 11.10 26.41
CA ALA A 74 13.45 9.87 26.26
C ALA A 74 13.83 9.54 24.80
N VAL A 75 13.20 10.20 23.81
CA VAL A 75 13.46 10.03 22.38
C VAL A 75 14.74 10.76 21.97
N ASP A 76 15.62 10.07 21.25
CA ASP A 76 16.92 10.58 20.81
C ASP A 76 16.90 11.05 19.36
N LEU A 77 16.10 10.38 18.51
CA LEU A 77 16.03 10.66 17.08
C LEU A 77 14.58 10.70 16.60
N VAL A 78 14.23 11.68 15.78
CA VAL A 78 12.95 11.75 15.08
C VAL A 78 13.24 12.03 13.62
N PHE A 79 12.75 11.20 12.69
CA PHE A 79 12.97 11.43 11.27
C PHE A 79 11.84 10.96 10.35
N GLY A 80 11.62 11.73 9.28
CA GLY A 80 10.58 11.47 8.29
C GLY A 80 10.79 10.24 7.42
N PRO A 81 9.77 9.82 6.64
CA PRO A 81 9.86 8.70 5.71
C PRO A 81 10.81 8.96 4.52
N GLN A 82 11.23 10.21 4.29
CA GLN A 82 12.22 10.57 3.26
C GLN A 82 13.66 10.60 3.78
N ALA A 83 13.88 10.60 5.10
CA ALA A 83 15.19 10.83 5.70
C ALA A 83 15.90 9.56 6.22
N TYR A 84 15.32 8.36 6.08
CA TYR A 84 15.89 7.16 6.71
C TYR A 84 17.27 6.73 6.19
N HIS A 85 17.63 7.09 4.94
CA HIS A 85 18.97 6.88 4.40
C HIS A 85 20.04 7.71 5.15
N ARG A 86 19.64 8.80 5.82
CA ARG A 86 20.49 9.65 6.65
C ARG A 86 20.67 9.15 8.08
N LEU A 87 20.03 8.04 8.48
CA LEU A 87 20.13 7.49 9.84
C LEU A 87 21.59 7.39 10.35
N PRO A 88 22.58 6.96 9.54
CA PRO A 88 23.98 6.97 9.97
C PRO A 88 24.50 8.36 10.39
N HIS A 89 24.12 9.39 9.65
CA HIS A 89 24.49 10.77 9.93
C HIS A 89 23.75 11.32 11.16
N LEU A 90 22.47 10.99 11.31
CA LEU A 90 21.66 11.39 12.48
C LEU A 90 22.21 10.80 13.78
N LEU A 91 22.65 9.53 13.76
CA LEU A 91 23.32 8.90 14.90
C LEU A 91 24.63 9.60 15.26
N ALA A 92 25.44 9.99 14.26
CA ALA A 92 26.68 10.73 14.49
C ALA A 92 26.43 12.12 15.10
N ARG A 93 25.41 12.85 14.61
CA ARG A 93 25.00 14.15 15.18
C ARG A 93 24.53 14.03 16.63
N HIS A 94 23.75 12.99 16.93
CA HIS A 94 23.31 12.71 18.30
C HIS A 94 24.50 12.42 19.21
N ALA A 95 25.41 11.53 18.79
CA ALA A 95 26.61 11.18 19.56
C ALA A 95 27.53 12.39 19.83
N ALA A 96 27.66 13.31 18.86
CA ALA A 96 28.49 14.50 19.01
C ALA A 96 27.88 15.58 19.92
N SER A 97 26.56 15.73 19.91
CA SER A 97 25.85 16.81 20.62
C SER A 97 25.30 16.39 21.98
N GLY A 98 25.04 15.10 22.20
CA GLY A 98 24.31 14.57 23.35
C GLY A 98 22.84 15.00 23.41
N ARG A 99 22.31 15.64 22.36
CA ARG A 99 20.94 16.15 22.29
C ARG A 99 20.10 15.35 21.31
N ALA A 100 18.78 15.37 21.49
CA ALA A 100 17.86 14.78 20.53
C ALA A 100 17.99 15.46 19.15
N VAL A 101 17.91 14.68 18.08
CA VAL A 101 18.00 15.16 16.69
C VAL A 101 16.66 14.94 16.00
N VAL A 102 16.12 16.01 15.43
CA VAL A 102 14.87 15.98 14.64
C VAL A 102 15.21 16.29 13.19
N GLU A 103 14.78 15.42 12.29
CA GLU A 103 14.93 15.52 10.83
C GLU A 103 13.56 15.37 10.17
N ALA A 104 12.77 16.44 10.26
CA ALA A 104 11.43 16.53 9.69
C ALA A 104 11.40 17.37 8.41
N GLU A 105 12.53 17.81 7.88
CA GLU A 105 12.59 18.47 6.57
C GLU A 105 12.65 17.42 5.46
N PHE A 106 12.04 17.74 4.30
CA PHE A 106 12.16 16.88 3.12
C PHE A 106 13.53 17.13 2.46
N PRO A 107 14.42 16.13 2.39
CA PRO A 107 15.72 16.31 1.77
C PRO A 107 15.58 16.62 0.26
N ALA A 108 16.46 17.48 -0.26
CA ALA A 108 16.56 17.72 -1.70
C ALA A 108 17.26 16.58 -2.46
N GLU A 109 18.07 15.77 -1.76
CA GLU A 109 18.78 14.61 -2.31
C GLU A 109 17.83 13.42 -2.46
N ASP A 110 17.89 12.73 -3.60
CA ASP A 110 17.14 11.50 -3.80
C ASP A 110 17.69 10.39 -2.88
N LYS A 111 16.79 9.83 -2.06
CA LYS A 111 17.14 8.73 -1.16
C LYS A 111 17.51 7.46 -1.92
N PHE A 112 16.91 7.22 -3.10
CA PHE A 112 17.11 5.98 -3.84
C PHE A 112 18.53 5.88 -4.40
N ASP A 113 19.18 7.01 -4.67
CA ASP A 113 20.59 7.10 -5.05
C ASP A 113 21.53 6.67 -3.91
N ASN A 114 21.10 6.87 -2.66
CA ASN A 114 21.91 6.67 -1.47
C ASN A 114 21.58 5.36 -0.72
N LEU A 115 20.53 4.64 -1.16
CA LEU A 115 20.14 3.39 -0.53
C LEU A 115 20.93 2.23 -1.11
N GLN A 116 21.68 1.56 -0.23
CA GLN A 116 22.27 0.27 -0.56
C GLN A 116 21.17 -0.70 -1.00
N ALA A 117 21.46 -1.49 -2.02
CA ALA A 117 20.56 -2.52 -2.52
C ALA A 117 20.05 -3.36 -1.34
N ARG A 118 18.72 -3.51 -1.23
CA ARG A 118 18.12 -4.38 -0.23
C ARG A 118 18.76 -5.76 -0.37
N LYS A 119 19.24 -6.34 0.74
CA LYS A 119 19.55 -7.78 0.76
C LYS A 119 18.28 -8.52 0.37
N SER A 120 18.39 -9.47 -0.58
CA SER A 120 17.23 -10.16 -1.16
C SER A 120 16.26 -10.61 -0.05
N PRO A 121 14.95 -10.35 -0.21
CA PRO A 121 13.95 -10.63 0.82
C PRO A 121 13.71 -12.14 0.95
N GLY A 122 14.67 -12.88 1.51
CA GLY A 122 14.54 -14.33 1.69
C GLY A 122 14.07 -15.06 0.42
N LYS A 123 13.40 -16.21 0.59
CA LYS A 123 12.82 -17.01 -0.49
C LYS A 123 11.41 -16.53 -0.90
N SER A 124 11.15 -15.23 -0.95
CA SER A 124 9.83 -14.72 -1.37
C SER A 124 9.70 -14.73 -2.90
N VAL A 125 8.60 -15.25 -3.42
CA VAL A 125 8.33 -15.28 -4.88
C VAL A 125 7.58 -14.03 -5.37
N THR A 126 7.18 -13.15 -4.46
CA THR A 126 6.55 -11.86 -4.77
C THR A 126 7.30 -10.73 -4.09
N ALA A 127 7.29 -9.54 -4.69
CA ALA A 127 7.93 -8.36 -4.11
C ALA A 127 7.15 -7.07 -4.40
N PHE A 128 7.28 -6.14 -3.46
CA PHE A 128 6.87 -4.76 -3.64
C PHE A 128 8.01 -3.94 -4.22
N LEU A 129 7.73 -3.19 -5.28
CA LEU A 129 8.68 -2.31 -5.94
C LEU A 129 8.13 -0.88 -5.90
N THR A 130 8.70 -0.04 -5.04
CA THR A 130 8.28 1.36 -4.95
C THR A 130 8.73 2.10 -6.21
N VAL A 131 7.80 2.62 -7.01
CA VAL A 131 8.09 3.35 -8.25
C VAL A 131 7.91 4.86 -8.10
N GLN A 132 7.12 5.28 -7.12
CA GLN A 132 6.74 6.66 -6.90
C GLN A 132 6.55 6.92 -5.40
N GLU A 133 6.76 8.16 -4.98
CA GLU A 133 6.49 8.64 -3.63
C GLU A 133 5.86 10.03 -3.65
N GLY A 134 5.27 10.44 -2.52
CA GLY A 134 4.56 11.71 -2.44
C GLY A 134 3.29 11.72 -3.27
N CYS A 135 2.51 12.80 -3.18
CA CYS A 135 1.23 12.90 -3.88
C CYS A 135 0.78 14.36 -3.97
N ASP A 136 0.44 14.81 -5.18
CA ASP A 136 0.03 16.20 -5.44
C ASP A 136 -1.49 16.36 -5.60
N LYS A 137 -2.29 15.38 -5.16
CA LYS A 137 -3.75 15.44 -5.31
C LYS A 137 -4.44 16.31 -4.25
N PHE A 138 -3.79 16.56 -3.10
CA PHE A 138 -4.33 17.38 -2.00
C PHE A 138 -5.81 17.08 -1.68
N CYS A 139 -6.19 15.79 -1.59
CA CYS A 139 -7.52 15.42 -1.15
C CYS A 139 -7.74 15.93 0.28
N THR A 140 -8.90 16.53 0.56
CA THR A 140 -9.13 17.30 1.80
C THR A 140 -9.05 16.47 3.08
N PHE A 141 -9.11 15.14 2.98
CA PHE A 141 -8.97 14.19 4.09
C PHE A 141 -7.56 13.58 4.23
N CYS A 142 -6.66 13.83 3.27
CA CYS A 142 -5.42 13.09 3.15
C CYS A 142 -4.22 13.87 3.72
N VAL A 143 -3.44 13.22 4.59
CA VAL A 143 -2.21 13.79 5.18
C VAL A 143 -0.97 13.58 4.32
N VAL A 144 -1.06 12.78 3.26
CA VAL A 144 0.09 12.35 2.47
C VAL A 144 0.93 13.51 1.92
N PRO A 145 0.34 14.56 1.29
CA PRO A 145 1.14 15.65 0.74
C PRO A 145 2.03 16.32 1.80
N TYR A 146 1.52 16.43 3.03
CA TYR A 146 2.23 17.06 4.16
C TYR A 146 3.23 16.12 4.86
N THR A 147 3.08 14.80 4.71
CA THR A 147 3.87 13.81 5.44
C THR A 147 4.80 12.97 4.56
N ARG A 148 4.70 13.11 3.24
CA ARG A 148 5.54 12.39 2.26
C ARG A 148 6.13 13.27 1.17
N GLY A 149 5.77 14.55 1.14
CA GLY A 149 6.27 15.51 0.17
C GLY A 149 5.50 15.51 -1.14
N SER A 150 5.99 16.31 -2.07
CA SER A 150 5.49 16.39 -3.45
C SER A 150 5.67 15.06 -4.17
N GLU A 151 4.85 14.86 -5.19
CA GLU A 151 4.94 13.70 -6.06
C GLU A 151 6.34 13.60 -6.70
N PHE A 152 6.92 12.40 -6.64
CA PHE A 152 8.21 12.08 -7.24
C PHE A 152 8.17 10.68 -7.83
N SER A 153 8.50 10.57 -9.11
CA SER A 153 8.61 9.30 -9.83
C SER A 153 10.07 8.91 -10.00
N ARG A 154 10.44 7.69 -9.59
CA ARG A 154 11.82 7.19 -9.76
C ARG A 154 12.15 7.04 -11.25
N PRO A 155 13.39 7.33 -11.68
CA PRO A 155 13.82 7.09 -13.05
C PRO A 155 13.63 5.63 -13.47
N VAL A 156 13.22 5.41 -14.73
CA VAL A 156 12.90 4.08 -15.27
C VAL A 156 14.07 3.11 -15.08
N ALA A 157 15.30 3.56 -15.37
CA ALA A 157 16.50 2.73 -15.29
C ALA A 157 16.76 2.18 -13.88
N GLN A 158 16.49 2.97 -12.82
CA GLN A 158 16.65 2.52 -11.45
C GLN A 158 15.63 1.43 -11.08
N ILE A 159 14.38 1.60 -11.52
CA ILE A 159 13.31 0.64 -11.30
C ILE A 159 13.63 -0.67 -12.03
N GLU A 160 14.06 -0.60 -13.29
CA GLU A 160 14.46 -1.78 -14.07
C GLU A 160 15.63 -2.53 -13.44
N ALA A 161 16.66 -1.82 -12.98
CA ALA A 161 17.79 -2.44 -12.31
C ALA A 161 17.38 -3.17 -11.02
N GLU A 162 16.48 -2.58 -10.22
CA GLU A 162 15.95 -3.25 -9.03
C GLU A 162 15.06 -4.45 -9.39
N ALA A 163 14.20 -4.32 -10.41
CA ALA A 163 13.34 -5.39 -10.88
C ALA A 163 14.15 -6.60 -11.40
N ARG A 164 15.25 -6.37 -12.13
CA ARG A 164 16.15 -7.45 -12.58
C ARG A 164 16.80 -8.19 -11.42
N ARG A 165 17.30 -7.47 -10.40
CA ARG A 165 17.85 -8.10 -9.19
C ARG A 165 16.80 -8.92 -8.43
N LEU A 166 15.55 -8.44 -8.37
CA LEU A 166 14.45 -9.19 -7.76
C LEU A 166 14.13 -10.45 -8.57
N ALA A 167 14.10 -10.36 -9.90
CA ALA A 167 13.89 -11.52 -10.77
C ALA A 167 15.01 -12.57 -10.61
N GLU A 168 16.27 -12.15 -10.57
CA GLU A 168 17.44 -13.01 -10.29
C GLU A 168 17.35 -13.68 -8.92
N ALA A 169 16.73 -13.03 -7.94
CA ALA A 169 16.47 -13.59 -6.61
C ALA A 169 15.27 -14.56 -6.56
N GLY A 170 14.62 -14.83 -7.69
CA GLY A 170 13.48 -15.76 -7.79
C GLY A 170 12.11 -15.13 -7.61
N VAL A 171 12.00 -13.80 -7.61
CA VAL A 171 10.70 -13.10 -7.61
C VAL A 171 10.03 -13.29 -8.98
N ARG A 172 8.76 -13.66 -8.96
CA ARG A 172 7.91 -13.92 -10.14
C ARG A 172 6.82 -12.87 -10.31
N GLU A 173 6.37 -12.22 -9.24
CA GLU A 173 5.38 -11.15 -9.29
C GLU A 173 5.90 -9.87 -8.63
N LEU A 174 5.81 -8.75 -9.37
CA LEU A 174 6.09 -7.41 -8.84
C LEU A 174 4.78 -6.64 -8.67
N THR A 175 4.60 -6.06 -7.48
CA THR A 175 3.56 -5.06 -7.24
C THR A 175 4.20 -3.68 -7.12
N LEU A 176 3.93 -2.83 -8.12
CA LEU A 176 4.40 -1.45 -8.19
C LEU A 176 3.65 -0.62 -7.13
N LEU A 177 4.42 0.09 -6.30
CA LEU A 177 3.90 0.87 -5.18
C LEU A 177 4.20 2.36 -5.32
N GLY A 178 3.29 3.15 -4.80
CA GLY A 178 3.35 4.60 -4.71
C GLY A 178 2.10 5.14 -4.05
N GLN A 179 2.02 6.45 -3.84
CA GLN A 179 0.81 7.06 -3.27
C GLN A 179 -0.22 7.41 -4.35
N ASN A 180 0.19 7.47 -5.61
CA ASN A 180 -0.69 7.63 -6.77
C ASN A 180 -0.03 7.04 -8.03
N VAL A 181 0.14 5.72 -8.07
CA VAL A 181 1.05 5.02 -9.01
C VAL A 181 0.74 5.28 -10.48
N ASN A 182 -0.53 5.49 -10.83
CA ASN A 182 -0.90 5.76 -12.22
C ASN A 182 -0.63 7.21 -12.67
N ALA A 183 -0.11 8.08 -11.80
CA ALA A 183 0.50 9.34 -12.21
C ALA A 183 2.03 9.23 -12.43
N TYR A 184 2.59 8.02 -12.49
CA TYR A 184 4.02 7.83 -12.75
C TYR A 184 4.47 8.55 -14.03
N HIS A 185 5.53 9.34 -13.89
CA HIS A 185 6.14 10.18 -14.94
C HIS A 185 7.67 10.21 -14.79
N GLY A 186 8.30 9.07 -14.50
CA GLY A 186 9.74 9.00 -14.27
C GLY A 186 10.55 9.16 -15.56
N ALA A 187 11.74 9.77 -15.45
CA ALA A 187 12.63 9.98 -16.58
C ALA A 187 13.08 8.64 -17.22
N ASP A 188 13.00 8.58 -18.55
CA ASP A 188 13.50 7.47 -19.35
C ASP A 188 14.97 7.66 -19.75
N ALA A 189 15.46 6.88 -20.73
CA ALA A 189 16.85 6.94 -21.17
C ALA A 189 17.22 8.25 -21.92
N ASN A 190 16.22 8.98 -22.41
CA ASN A 190 16.38 10.27 -23.09
C ASN A 190 16.01 11.45 -22.17
N GLU A 191 15.84 11.20 -20.86
CA GLU A 191 15.36 12.18 -19.87
C GLU A 191 13.90 12.65 -20.09
N GLU A 192 13.13 11.95 -20.92
CA GLU A 192 11.72 12.25 -21.15
C GLU A 192 10.82 11.51 -20.15
N PRO A 193 9.66 12.06 -19.76
CA PRO A 193 8.76 11.43 -18.81
C PRO A 193 8.09 10.19 -19.42
N ALA A 194 8.31 9.02 -18.82
CA ALA A 194 7.61 7.79 -19.16
C ALA A 194 6.36 7.59 -18.31
N SER A 195 5.25 7.23 -18.95
CA SER A 195 4.00 6.86 -18.26
C SER A 195 4.10 5.52 -17.53
N LEU A 196 3.14 5.24 -16.64
CA LEU A 196 3.02 3.92 -15.99
C LEU A 196 2.88 2.79 -17.02
N ALA A 197 2.15 3.01 -18.11
CA ALA A 197 1.98 2.03 -19.18
C ALA A 197 3.33 1.66 -19.81
N THR A 198 4.14 2.67 -20.13
CA THR A 198 5.51 2.48 -20.64
C THR A 198 6.37 1.72 -19.64
N LEU A 199 6.35 2.08 -18.35
CA LEU A 199 7.09 1.36 -17.32
C LEU A 199 6.66 -0.11 -17.22
N VAL A 200 5.35 -0.38 -17.22
CA VAL A 200 4.81 -1.75 -17.17
C VAL A 200 5.26 -2.56 -18.39
N ALA A 201 5.25 -1.98 -19.59
CA ALA A 201 5.74 -2.64 -20.80
C ALA A 201 7.22 -3.02 -20.68
N ARG A 202 8.05 -2.10 -20.18
CA ARG A 202 9.48 -2.33 -19.95
C ARG A 202 9.74 -3.42 -18.92
N LEU A 203 9.08 -3.37 -17.76
CA LEU A 203 9.21 -4.41 -16.73
C LEU A 203 8.70 -5.77 -17.20
N SER A 204 7.73 -5.79 -18.12
CA SER A 204 7.22 -7.04 -18.70
C SER A 204 8.24 -7.76 -19.57
N SER A 205 9.24 -7.05 -20.10
CA SER A 205 10.33 -7.65 -20.88
C SER A 205 11.39 -8.34 -20.03
N ILE A 206 11.34 -8.21 -18.71
CA ILE A 206 12.30 -8.83 -17.79
C ILE A 206 12.00 -10.33 -17.66
N ASP A 207 12.97 -11.16 -18.02
CA ASP A 207 12.92 -12.61 -17.83
C ASP A 207 12.80 -12.96 -16.34
N GLY A 208 11.97 -13.96 -16.04
CA GLY A 208 11.69 -14.39 -14.67
C GLY A 208 10.49 -13.68 -14.01
N ILE A 209 10.06 -12.52 -14.51
CA ILE A 209 8.83 -11.87 -14.06
C ILE A 209 7.63 -12.41 -14.86
N ASP A 210 6.69 -13.07 -14.18
CA ASP A 210 5.45 -13.58 -14.75
C ASP A 210 4.29 -12.60 -14.63
N ARG A 211 4.30 -11.77 -13.58
CA ARG A 211 3.15 -10.93 -13.20
C ARG A 211 3.57 -9.54 -12.74
N LEU A 212 2.80 -8.57 -13.17
CA LEU A 212 2.85 -7.18 -12.74
C LEU A 212 1.50 -6.77 -12.19
N ARG A 213 1.56 -5.99 -11.11
CA ARG A 213 0.43 -5.31 -10.50
C ARG A 213 0.85 -3.91 -10.14
N TYR A 214 -0.12 -3.05 -9.92
CA TYR A 214 0.09 -1.79 -9.24
C TYR A 214 -1.05 -1.58 -8.26
N MET A 215 -0.81 -0.79 -7.22
CA MET A 215 -1.81 -0.46 -6.23
C MET A 215 -1.68 0.99 -5.81
N THR A 216 -2.82 1.58 -5.45
CA THR A 216 -3.01 3.01 -5.21
C THR A 216 -3.06 3.79 -6.53
N SER A 217 -4.27 3.93 -7.07
CA SER A 217 -4.54 4.63 -8.32
C SER A 217 -5.56 5.74 -8.12
N HIS A 218 -5.55 6.76 -8.96
CA HIS A 218 -6.52 7.83 -8.95
C HIS A 218 -7.29 7.87 -10.29
N PRO A 219 -8.64 7.95 -10.29
CA PRO A 219 -9.44 7.94 -11.52
C PRO A 219 -9.00 8.96 -12.57
N ARG A 220 -8.60 10.16 -12.13
CA ARG A 220 -8.09 11.24 -13.01
C ARG A 220 -6.83 10.91 -13.80
N ASP A 221 -6.02 9.95 -13.35
CA ASP A 221 -4.75 9.59 -14.00
C ASP A 221 -4.85 8.21 -14.65
N MET A 222 -6.06 7.76 -14.96
CA MET A 222 -6.30 6.50 -15.67
C MET A 222 -6.43 6.79 -17.16
N ASP A 223 -5.29 7.11 -17.77
CA ASP A 223 -5.19 7.52 -19.16
C ASP A 223 -5.36 6.35 -20.14
N ASP A 224 -5.58 6.69 -21.40
CA ASP A 224 -5.90 5.76 -22.48
C ASP A 224 -4.80 4.72 -22.71
N ASP A 225 -3.53 5.10 -22.53
CA ASP A 225 -2.38 4.21 -22.67
C ASP A 225 -2.35 3.12 -21.59
N LEU A 226 -2.73 3.44 -20.35
CA LEU A 226 -2.82 2.48 -19.26
C LEU A 226 -4.04 1.57 -19.41
N ILE A 227 -5.15 2.08 -19.96
CA ILE A 227 -6.29 1.24 -20.35
C ILE A 227 -5.88 0.26 -21.46
N ALA A 228 -5.15 0.72 -22.48
CA ALA A 228 -4.62 -0.13 -23.54
C ALA A 228 -3.63 -1.18 -22.99
N ALA A 229 -2.78 -0.80 -22.04
CA ALA A 229 -1.86 -1.74 -21.38
C ALA A 229 -2.62 -2.89 -20.68
N HIS A 230 -3.77 -2.65 -20.06
CA HIS A 230 -4.62 -3.72 -19.50
C HIS A 230 -5.20 -4.65 -20.55
N ALA A 231 -5.50 -4.14 -21.75
CA ALA A 231 -5.96 -4.96 -22.87
C ALA A 231 -4.85 -5.84 -23.42
N GLU A 232 -3.67 -5.27 -23.66
CA GLU A 232 -2.62 -5.84 -24.50
C GLU A 232 -1.55 -6.62 -23.73
N ASN A 233 -1.29 -6.26 -22.47
CA ASN A 233 -0.20 -6.86 -21.71
C ASN A 233 -0.68 -8.06 -20.86
N PRO A 234 -0.29 -9.31 -21.19
CA PRO A 234 -0.73 -10.49 -20.44
C PRO A 234 -0.08 -10.61 -19.05
N LYS A 235 1.06 -9.96 -18.81
CA LYS A 235 1.72 -9.93 -17.49
C LYS A 235 1.05 -8.92 -16.56
N LEU A 236 0.35 -7.91 -17.09
CA LEU A 236 -0.44 -6.99 -16.28
C LEU A 236 -1.73 -7.68 -15.80
N MET A 237 -1.82 -7.93 -14.51
CA MET A 237 -2.88 -8.76 -13.96
C MET A 237 -4.25 -8.07 -14.03
N PRO A 238 -5.34 -8.81 -14.33
CA PRO A 238 -6.68 -8.25 -14.53
C PRO A 238 -7.37 -7.93 -13.19
N TYR A 239 -6.69 -7.21 -12.32
CA TYR A 239 -7.19 -6.73 -11.04
C TYR A 239 -6.78 -5.28 -10.86
N LEU A 240 -7.76 -4.38 -10.91
CA LEU A 240 -7.53 -2.94 -10.86
C LEU A 240 -8.13 -2.36 -9.57
N HIS A 241 -7.24 -1.84 -8.72
CA HIS A 241 -7.63 -1.06 -7.56
C HIS A 241 -7.73 0.43 -7.95
N LEU A 242 -8.97 0.93 -8.07
CA LEU A 242 -9.30 2.28 -8.52
C LEU A 242 -10.31 2.97 -7.56
N PRO A 243 -9.83 3.52 -6.44
CA PRO A 243 -10.68 4.20 -5.45
C PRO A 243 -11.42 5.45 -5.95
N VAL A 244 -12.74 5.43 -5.86
CA VAL A 244 -13.62 6.61 -6.05
C VAL A 244 -13.81 7.40 -4.75
N GLN A 245 -13.65 6.75 -3.59
CA GLN A 245 -13.83 7.27 -2.22
C GLN A 245 -15.28 7.50 -1.78
N ALA A 246 -16.14 8.05 -2.65
CA ALA A 246 -17.57 8.26 -2.40
C ALA A 246 -18.36 8.24 -3.72
N GLY A 247 -19.69 8.14 -3.66
CA GLY A 247 -20.53 8.18 -4.87
C GLY A 247 -21.31 9.46 -5.12
N SER A 248 -21.33 10.39 -4.16
CA SER A 248 -21.96 11.70 -4.36
C SER A 248 -20.99 12.72 -4.93
N ASP A 249 -21.39 13.40 -6.01
CA ASP A 249 -20.62 14.49 -6.62
C ASP A 249 -20.33 15.62 -5.63
N ARG A 250 -21.28 15.91 -4.73
CA ARG A 250 -21.11 16.93 -3.68
C ARG A 250 -20.01 16.53 -2.71
N VAL A 251 -19.98 15.26 -2.29
CA VAL A 251 -18.95 14.71 -1.39
C VAL A 251 -17.61 14.60 -2.13
N LEU A 252 -17.58 14.11 -3.37
CA LEU A 252 -16.38 14.03 -4.21
C LEU A 252 -15.73 15.40 -4.42
N LYS A 253 -16.55 16.44 -4.66
CA LYS A 253 -16.09 17.82 -4.74
C LYS A 253 -15.52 18.30 -3.40
N ALA A 254 -16.21 18.05 -2.29
CA ALA A 254 -15.72 18.43 -0.96
C ALA A 254 -14.44 17.66 -0.54
N MET A 255 -14.25 16.44 -1.05
CA MET A 255 -13.04 15.65 -0.92
C MET A 255 -11.88 16.16 -1.79
N ASN A 256 -12.11 17.11 -2.70
CA ASN A 256 -11.18 17.56 -3.73
C ASN A 256 -10.69 16.40 -4.63
N ARG A 257 -11.62 15.58 -5.14
CA ARG A 257 -11.30 14.45 -6.03
C ARG A 257 -11.05 14.87 -7.48
N GLY A 258 -11.64 15.98 -7.94
CA GLY A 258 -11.50 16.47 -9.30
C GLY A 258 -12.10 15.55 -10.38
N HIS A 259 -13.05 14.70 -9.99
CA HIS A 259 -13.93 13.92 -10.87
C HIS A 259 -15.28 13.76 -10.16
N ASP A 260 -16.31 13.39 -10.93
CA ASP A 260 -17.66 13.08 -10.45
C ASP A 260 -17.97 11.57 -10.61
N ALA A 261 -19.17 11.16 -10.22
CA ALA A 261 -19.65 9.78 -10.31
C ALA A 261 -19.76 9.30 -11.76
N ASP A 262 -20.30 10.14 -12.64
CA ASP A 262 -20.57 9.84 -14.04
C ASP A 262 -19.26 9.66 -14.85
N HIS A 263 -18.25 10.51 -14.63
CA HIS A 263 -16.90 10.31 -15.15
C HIS A 263 -16.32 8.97 -14.70
N TYR A 264 -16.45 8.62 -13.42
CA TYR A 264 -15.93 7.37 -12.88
C TYR A 264 -16.62 6.15 -13.51
N LEU A 265 -17.94 6.15 -13.65
CA LEU A 265 -18.68 5.04 -14.25
C LEU A 265 -18.33 4.84 -15.73
N ARG A 266 -18.23 5.92 -16.51
CA ARG A 266 -17.75 5.85 -17.91
C ARG A 266 -16.32 5.31 -17.99
N LEU A 267 -15.44 5.72 -17.08
CA LEU A 267 -14.08 5.22 -17.03
C LEU A 267 -14.07 3.70 -16.77
N VAL A 268 -14.85 3.22 -15.82
CA VAL A 268 -15.01 1.78 -15.53
C VAL A 268 -15.55 1.02 -16.75
N GLU A 269 -16.52 1.58 -17.47
CA GLU A 269 -17.04 0.99 -18.71
C GLU A 269 -15.95 0.83 -19.78
N ARG A 270 -15.16 1.88 -20.02
CA ARG A 270 -14.03 1.86 -20.97
C ARG A 270 -13.00 0.80 -20.60
N ILE A 271 -12.64 0.72 -19.31
CA ILE A 271 -11.71 -0.29 -18.79
C ILE A 271 -12.25 -1.71 -19.02
N ARG A 272 -13.53 -1.97 -18.73
CA ARG A 272 -14.15 -3.28 -18.96
C ARG A 272 -14.26 -3.63 -20.44
N LYS A 273 -14.51 -2.65 -21.30
CA LYS A 273 -14.50 -2.85 -22.75
C LYS A 273 -13.12 -3.28 -23.24
N ALA A 274 -12.06 -2.65 -22.73
CA ALA A 274 -10.69 -2.99 -23.06
C ALA A 274 -10.25 -4.35 -22.48
N ARG A 275 -10.66 -4.65 -21.23
CA ARG A 275 -10.34 -5.91 -20.54
C ARG A 275 -11.59 -6.52 -19.88
N PRO A 276 -12.37 -7.36 -20.59
CA PRO A 276 -13.66 -7.86 -20.10
C PRO A 276 -13.60 -8.69 -18.81
N ASN A 277 -12.47 -9.35 -18.54
CA ASN A 277 -12.29 -10.17 -17.35
C ASN A 277 -11.64 -9.43 -16.16
N ILE A 278 -11.56 -8.09 -16.21
CA ILE A 278 -10.95 -7.27 -15.16
C ILE A 278 -11.83 -7.23 -13.91
N ALA A 279 -11.22 -7.48 -12.77
CA ALA A 279 -11.84 -7.35 -11.46
C ALA A 279 -11.54 -5.97 -10.88
N MET A 280 -12.59 -5.27 -10.44
CA MET A 280 -12.47 -3.94 -9.85
C MET A 280 -12.35 -4.03 -8.33
N SER A 281 -11.47 -3.22 -7.76
CA SER A 281 -11.36 -2.95 -6.33
C SER A 281 -11.34 -1.45 -6.07
N GLY A 282 -11.72 -1.02 -4.88
CA GLY A 282 -11.73 0.40 -4.51
C GLY A 282 -11.66 0.63 -3.01
N ASP A 283 -11.59 1.91 -2.65
CA ASP A 283 -11.71 2.39 -1.27
C ASP A 283 -12.92 3.32 -1.15
N PHE A 284 -13.57 3.25 0.00
CA PHE A 284 -14.72 4.07 0.36
C PHE A 284 -14.56 4.68 1.75
N ILE A 285 -14.93 5.95 1.88
CA ILE A 285 -14.96 6.69 3.14
C ILE A 285 -16.40 7.11 3.41
N VAL A 286 -17.02 6.51 4.43
CA VAL A 286 -18.37 6.90 4.89
C VAL A 286 -18.29 7.92 6.02
N GLY A 287 -19.31 8.76 6.13
CA GLY A 287 -19.39 9.77 7.16
C GLY A 287 -18.42 10.92 6.96
N PHE A 288 -18.06 11.23 5.70
CA PHE A 288 -17.28 12.42 5.38
C PHE A 288 -17.99 13.67 5.95
N PRO A 289 -17.27 14.72 6.40
CA PRO A 289 -17.90 15.89 6.99
C PRO A 289 -18.99 16.50 6.10
N GLY A 290 -20.19 16.61 6.67
CA GLY A 290 -21.39 17.08 5.98
C GLY A 290 -22.09 16.06 5.06
N GLU A 291 -21.71 14.78 5.03
CA GLU A 291 -22.36 13.72 4.25
C GLU A 291 -23.80 13.44 4.74
N THR A 292 -24.78 13.56 3.83
CA THR A 292 -26.20 13.29 4.09
C THR A 292 -26.59 11.86 3.69
N ASP A 293 -27.80 11.44 4.04
CA ASP A 293 -28.30 10.11 3.66
C ASP A 293 -28.41 9.92 2.14
N ALA A 294 -28.77 10.98 1.40
CA ALA A 294 -28.79 10.94 -0.06
C ALA A 294 -27.39 10.76 -0.66
N ASP A 295 -26.35 11.34 -0.05
CA ASP A 295 -24.98 11.15 -0.52
C ASP A 295 -24.45 9.75 -0.24
N PHE A 296 -24.84 9.20 0.91
CA PHE A 296 -24.52 7.82 1.26
C PHE A 296 -25.22 6.85 0.32
N GLN A 297 -26.50 7.08 -0.01
CA GLN A 297 -27.21 6.28 -1.00
C GLN A 297 -26.52 6.31 -2.36
N ALA A 298 -26.08 7.48 -2.85
CA ALA A 298 -25.31 7.56 -4.09
C ALA A 298 -24.00 6.75 -4.05
N THR A 299 -23.40 6.60 -2.86
CA THR A 299 -22.23 5.72 -2.66
C THR A 299 -22.59 4.26 -2.79
N LEU A 300 -23.72 3.81 -2.22
CA LEU A 300 -24.24 2.46 -2.42
C LEU A 300 -24.58 2.20 -3.89
N ASP A 301 -25.14 3.18 -4.59
CA ASP A 301 -25.50 3.07 -6.01
C ASP A 301 -24.27 2.82 -6.90
N ILE A 302 -23.15 3.54 -6.69
CA ILE A 302 -21.90 3.25 -7.40
C ILE A 302 -21.38 1.85 -7.08
N VAL A 303 -21.44 1.43 -5.82
CA VAL A 303 -20.98 0.08 -5.42
C VAL A 303 -21.83 -0.98 -6.13
N CYS A 304 -23.14 -0.81 -6.18
CA CYS A 304 -24.08 -1.67 -6.91
C CYS A 304 -23.78 -1.73 -8.41
N GLU A 305 -23.56 -0.58 -9.05
CA GLU A 305 -23.31 -0.49 -10.50
C GLU A 305 -21.96 -1.11 -10.88
N VAL A 306 -20.91 -0.77 -10.12
CA VAL A 306 -19.56 -1.25 -10.42
C VAL A 306 -19.37 -2.71 -10.06
N ARG A 307 -20.07 -3.27 -9.06
CA ARG A 307 -19.92 -4.68 -8.63
C ARG A 307 -18.46 -5.04 -8.34
N TYR A 308 -17.92 -4.50 -7.25
CA TYR A 308 -16.53 -4.68 -6.89
C TYR A 308 -16.23 -6.15 -6.51
N ALA A 309 -15.09 -6.67 -6.97
CA ALA A 309 -14.57 -7.97 -6.55
C ALA A 309 -14.08 -7.96 -5.10
N GLY A 310 -13.77 -6.78 -4.58
CA GLY A 310 -13.45 -6.54 -3.18
C GLY A 310 -13.12 -5.05 -3.00
N ALA A 311 -13.46 -4.48 -1.86
CA ALA A 311 -13.19 -3.07 -1.58
C ALA A 311 -12.86 -2.87 -0.11
N PHE A 312 -12.15 -1.80 0.19
CA PHE A 312 -11.92 -1.36 1.56
C PHE A 312 -12.89 -0.22 1.89
N SER A 313 -13.44 -0.27 3.10
CA SER A 313 -14.41 0.70 3.58
C SER A 313 -13.99 1.21 4.95
N PHE A 314 -13.99 2.53 5.12
CA PHE A 314 -13.54 3.19 6.33
C PHE A 314 -14.56 4.24 6.77
N LYS A 315 -14.67 4.45 8.08
CA LYS A 315 -15.29 5.69 8.59
C LYS A 315 -14.32 6.83 8.42
N TYR A 316 -14.82 8.01 8.08
CA TYR A 316 -14.01 9.22 8.12
C TYR A 316 -13.44 9.46 9.52
N SER A 317 -12.12 9.55 9.58
CA SER A 317 -11.36 9.88 10.80
C SER A 317 -10.62 11.19 10.57
N PRO A 318 -10.94 12.26 11.33
CA PRO A 318 -10.28 13.54 11.16
C PRO A 318 -8.77 13.39 11.42
N ARG A 319 -7.99 14.07 10.58
CA ARG A 319 -6.53 14.10 10.70
C ARG A 319 -6.08 15.54 10.95
N PRO A 320 -5.32 15.81 12.02
CA PRO A 320 -4.75 17.13 12.25
C PRO A 320 -4.04 17.67 11.00
N GLY A 321 -4.27 18.95 10.70
CA GLY A 321 -3.70 19.63 9.51
C GLY A 321 -4.44 19.40 8.19
N THR A 322 -5.43 18.50 8.12
CA THR A 322 -6.23 18.31 6.89
C THR A 322 -7.42 19.26 6.83
N PRO A 323 -7.77 19.82 5.65
CA PRO A 323 -8.90 20.74 5.53
C PRO A 323 -10.24 20.15 6.03
N ALA A 324 -10.49 18.87 5.77
CA ALA A 324 -11.73 18.22 6.19
C ALA A 324 -11.86 18.09 7.73
N ALA A 325 -10.75 18.09 8.47
CA ALA A 325 -10.79 17.94 9.92
C ALA A 325 -11.41 19.15 10.63
N ALA A 326 -11.42 20.33 10.00
CA ALA A 326 -12.03 21.55 10.52
C ALA A 326 -13.53 21.66 10.24
N LEU A 327 -14.09 20.76 9.42
CA LEU A 327 -15.50 20.81 9.02
C LEU A 327 -16.42 20.17 10.10
N PRO A 328 -17.72 20.53 10.15
CA PRO A 328 -18.69 19.87 11.01
C PRO A 328 -18.77 18.37 10.75
N GLN A 329 -18.57 17.58 11.80
CA GLN A 329 -18.46 16.13 11.72
C GLN A 329 -19.83 15.45 11.75
N VAL A 330 -19.96 14.34 11.03
CA VAL A 330 -21.12 13.44 11.13
C VAL A 330 -21.05 12.67 12.46
N PRO A 331 -22.18 12.45 13.17
CA PRO A 331 -22.21 11.65 14.40
C PRO A 331 -21.65 10.23 14.22
N GLU A 332 -20.94 9.73 15.23
CA GLU A 332 -20.19 8.48 15.14
C GLU A 332 -21.08 7.23 14.96
N ASP A 333 -22.25 7.23 15.57
CA ASP A 333 -23.29 6.21 15.41
C ASP A 333 -23.80 6.14 13.97
N VAL A 334 -24.01 7.29 13.32
CA VAL A 334 -24.38 7.37 11.89
C VAL A 334 -23.26 6.82 11.02
N LYS A 335 -21.99 7.20 11.28
CA LYS A 335 -20.84 6.66 10.53
C LYS A 335 -20.75 5.13 10.66
N LEU A 336 -21.00 4.60 11.85
CA LEU A 336 -20.95 3.17 12.13
C LEU A 336 -22.07 2.41 11.42
N ALA A 337 -23.30 2.93 11.44
CA ALA A 337 -24.42 2.33 10.72
C ALA A 337 -24.14 2.26 9.21
N ARG A 338 -23.71 3.38 8.61
CA ARG A 338 -23.34 3.47 7.18
C ARG A 338 -22.20 2.50 6.82
N LEU A 339 -21.19 2.39 7.68
CA LEU A 339 -20.08 1.46 7.46
C LEU A 339 -20.57 0.01 7.40
N HIS A 340 -21.41 -0.40 8.36
CA HIS A 340 -21.92 -1.77 8.39
C HIS A 340 -22.77 -2.10 7.17
N GLU A 341 -23.63 -1.16 6.74
CA GLU A 341 -24.46 -1.32 5.55
C GLU A 341 -23.61 -1.46 4.27
N LEU A 342 -22.64 -0.55 4.08
CA LEU A 342 -21.72 -0.62 2.95
C LEU A 342 -20.90 -1.92 2.95
N GLN A 343 -20.41 -2.36 4.12
CA GLN A 343 -19.66 -3.61 4.26
C GLN A 343 -20.51 -4.83 3.92
N ALA A 344 -21.79 -4.85 4.29
CA ALA A 344 -22.70 -5.94 3.94
C ALA A 344 -22.88 -6.06 2.41
N LEU A 345 -23.05 -4.92 1.72
CA LEU A 345 -23.13 -4.89 0.26
C LEU A 345 -21.82 -5.37 -0.39
N ILE A 346 -20.67 -4.82 0.02
CA ILE A 346 -19.35 -5.22 -0.52
C ILE A 346 -19.11 -6.72 -0.29
N HIS A 347 -19.42 -7.24 0.90
CA HIS A 347 -19.25 -8.66 1.22
C HIS A 347 -20.12 -9.56 0.35
N THR A 348 -21.36 -9.13 0.06
CA THR A 348 -22.26 -9.83 -0.86
C THR A 348 -21.67 -9.90 -2.26
N GLN A 349 -21.16 -8.78 -2.79
CA GLN A 349 -20.53 -8.73 -4.11
C GLN A 349 -19.24 -9.53 -4.19
N GLN A 350 -18.38 -9.43 -3.17
CA GLN A 350 -17.15 -10.21 -3.06
C GLN A 350 -17.44 -11.71 -3.01
N SER A 351 -18.46 -12.13 -2.25
CA SER A 351 -18.90 -13.53 -2.19
C SER A 351 -19.41 -14.01 -3.55
N ALA A 352 -20.19 -13.20 -4.25
CA ALA A 352 -20.65 -13.51 -5.60
C ALA A 352 -19.48 -13.63 -6.59
N PHE A 353 -18.50 -12.72 -6.54
CA PHE A 353 -17.29 -12.79 -7.35
C PHE A 353 -16.47 -14.05 -7.07
N ASN A 354 -16.22 -14.38 -5.80
CA ASN A 354 -15.52 -15.60 -5.40
C ASN A 354 -16.25 -16.85 -5.89
N THR A 355 -17.58 -16.88 -5.76
CA THR A 355 -18.41 -18.00 -6.23
C THR A 355 -18.36 -18.14 -7.75
N SER A 356 -18.30 -17.02 -8.48
CA SER A 356 -18.13 -17.02 -9.94
C SER A 356 -16.80 -17.61 -10.40
N CYS A 357 -15.82 -17.79 -9.51
CA CYS A 357 -14.56 -18.46 -9.80
C CYS A 357 -14.65 -19.99 -9.73
N VAL A 358 -15.68 -20.55 -9.08
CA VAL A 358 -15.85 -22.01 -8.98
C VAL A 358 -16.07 -22.62 -10.36
N ASN A 359 -15.50 -23.81 -10.59
CA ASN A 359 -15.47 -24.53 -11.86
C ASN A 359 -14.70 -23.82 -12.99
N ARG A 360 -13.93 -22.77 -12.67
CA ARG A 360 -12.98 -22.17 -13.61
C ARG A 360 -11.57 -22.66 -13.32
N THR A 361 -10.78 -22.75 -14.38
CA THR A 361 -9.34 -22.96 -14.27
C THR A 361 -8.64 -21.60 -14.23
N LEU A 362 -7.95 -21.29 -13.15
CA LEU A 362 -7.22 -20.04 -12.97
C LEU A 362 -5.71 -20.32 -12.90
N PRO A 363 -4.85 -19.49 -13.53
CA PRO A 363 -3.42 -19.57 -13.31
C PRO A 363 -3.12 -19.03 -11.90
N VAL A 364 -2.65 -19.88 -11.00
CA VAL A 364 -2.34 -19.54 -9.59
C VAL A 364 -0.83 -19.51 -9.41
N LEU A 365 -0.29 -18.40 -8.93
CA LEU A 365 1.11 -18.35 -8.51
C LEU A 365 1.21 -18.98 -7.13
N VAL A 366 1.92 -20.11 -7.02
CA VAL A 366 2.12 -20.79 -5.73
C VAL A 366 3.24 -20.08 -4.96
N GLU A 367 2.95 -19.63 -3.74
CA GLU A 367 3.85 -18.74 -2.99
C GLU A 367 4.60 -19.45 -1.87
N LYS A 368 3.94 -20.37 -1.16
CA LYS A 368 4.46 -20.95 0.07
C LYS A 368 3.71 -22.21 0.49
N PRO A 369 4.25 -22.99 1.46
CA PRO A 369 3.49 -24.03 2.12
C PRO A 369 2.23 -23.48 2.81
N GLY A 370 1.17 -24.28 2.82
CA GLY A 370 -0.07 -24.01 3.53
C GLY A 370 0.00 -24.36 5.01
N ARG A 371 -1.17 -24.32 5.66
CA ARG A 371 -1.29 -24.63 7.09
C ARG A 371 -1.21 -26.13 7.34
N ASP A 372 -1.79 -26.92 6.44
CA ASP A 372 -1.90 -28.37 6.59
C ASP A 372 -0.76 -29.09 5.84
N PRO A 373 -0.32 -30.28 6.31
CA PRO A 373 0.68 -31.08 5.62
C PRO A 373 0.28 -31.36 4.16
N GLY A 374 1.19 -31.10 3.21
CA GLY A 374 0.95 -31.29 1.78
C GLY A 374 0.09 -30.21 1.11
N GLN A 375 -0.39 -29.23 1.87
CA GLN A 375 -1.10 -28.07 1.34
C GLN A 375 -0.11 -26.98 0.89
N LEU A 376 -0.45 -26.30 -0.19
CA LEU A 376 0.23 -25.15 -0.74
C LEU A 376 -0.73 -23.96 -0.78
N MET A 377 -0.18 -22.75 -0.64
CA MET A 377 -0.92 -21.50 -0.76
C MET A 377 -0.36 -20.68 -1.93
N GLY A 378 -1.27 -20.14 -2.73
CA GLY A 378 -0.95 -19.24 -3.83
C GLY A 378 -1.97 -18.13 -4.00
N ARG A 379 -1.79 -17.33 -5.05
CA ARG A 379 -2.68 -16.23 -5.41
C ARG A 379 -3.20 -16.38 -6.84
N SER A 380 -4.52 -16.22 -6.99
CA SER A 380 -5.16 -16.13 -8.31
C SER A 380 -4.73 -14.83 -9.04
N PRO A 381 -5.08 -14.66 -10.32
CA PRO A 381 -4.86 -13.41 -11.04
C PRO A 381 -5.56 -12.21 -10.37
N TYR A 382 -6.57 -12.47 -9.55
CA TYR A 382 -7.40 -11.47 -8.85
C TYR A 382 -7.01 -11.26 -7.38
N LEU A 383 -5.80 -11.67 -6.98
CA LEU A 383 -5.32 -11.63 -5.58
C LEU A 383 -6.12 -12.49 -4.59
N GLN A 384 -7.06 -13.33 -5.03
CA GLN A 384 -7.74 -14.25 -4.12
C GLN A 384 -6.72 -15.30 -3.62
N PRO A 385 -6.62 -15.54 -2.30
CA PRO A 385 -5.87 -16.68 -1.78
C PRO A 385 -6.46 -17.98 -2.34
N VAL A 386 -5.61 -18.86 -2.85
CA VAL A 386 -6.00 -20.20 -3.30
C VAL A 386 -5.16 -21.22 -2.56
N HIS A 387 -5.81 -22.22 -1.98
CA HIS A 387 -5.13 -23.37 -1.41
C HIS A 387 -5.37 -24.62 -2.27
N LEU A 388 -4.32 -25.41 -2.42
CA LEU A 388 -4.32 -26.65 -3.19
C LEU A 388 -3.36 -27.66 -2.55
N ALA A 389 -3.60 -28.96 -2.72
CA ALA A 389 -2.61 -29.97 -2.36
C ALA A 389 -1.52 -30.03 -3.44
N GLY A 390 -0.27 -30.36 -3.08
CA GLY A 390 0.82 -30.56 -4.05
C GLY A 390 2.22 -30.62 -3.43
N PRO A 391 3.25 -31.03 -4.19
CA PRO A 391 4.63 -31.04 -3.72
C PRO A 391 5.19 -29.62 -3.62
N GLN A 392 6.07 -29.38 -2.65
CA GLN A 392 6.68 -28.05 -2.43
C GLN A 392 7.48 -27.54 -3.63
N ALA A 393 7.89 -28.41 -4.56
CA ALA A 393 8.57 -28.03 -5.80
C ALA A 393 7.75 -27.07 -6.69
N LEU A 394 6.42 -26.99 -6.49
CA LEU A 394 5.56 -26.05 -7.21
C LEU A 394 5.67 -24.61 -6.74
N ILE A 395 6.27 -24.34 -5.58
CA ILE A 395 6.46 -22.97 -5.07
C ILE A 395 7.30 -22.17 -6.07
N GLY A 396 6.81 -20.97 -6.42
CA GLY A 396 7.40 -20.12 -7.45
C GLY A 396 6.91 -20.40 -8.86
N GLN A 397 5.99 -21.36 -9.05
CA GLN A 397 5.42 -21.66 -10.36
C GLN A 397 3.99 -21.12 -10.50
N VAL A 398 3.62 -20.76 -11.73
CA VAL A 398 2.23 -20.45 -12.08
C VAL A 398 1.55 -21.74 -12.54
N ILE A 399 0.59 -22.21 -11.76
CA ILE A 399 -0.10 -23.49 -11.95
C ILE A 399 -1.55 -23.26 -12.35
N HIS A 400 -1.98 -23.88 -13.44
CA HIS A 400 -3.39 -23.89 -13.84
C HIS A 400 -4.19 -24.76 -12.85
N THR A 401 -4.98 -24.09 -12.01
CA THR A 401 -5.69 -24.69 -10.88
C THR A 401 -7.19 -24.64 -11.16
N HIS A 402 -7.85 -25.80 -11.14
CA HIS A 402 -9.30 -25.88 -11.21
C HIS A 402 -9.88 -25.54 -9.84
N ILE A 403 -10.66 -24.47 -9.77
CA ILE A 403 -11.27 -24.00 -8.53
C ILE A 403 -12.50 -24.85 -8.21
N THR A 404 -12.48 -25.48 -7.04
CA THR A 404 -13.52 -26.43 -6.59
C THR A 404 -14.47 -25.83 -5.57
N GLY A 405 -14.10 -24.75 -4.89
CA GLY A 405 -14.95 -24.18 -3.85
C GLY A 405 -14.46 -22.86 -3.29
N VAL A 406 -15.31 -22.28 -2.45
CA VAL A 406 -15.08 -21.03 -1.74
C VAL A 406 -15.12 -21.31 -0.24
N GLY A 407 -14.04 -20.96 0.45
CA GLY A 407 -14.01 -20.85 1.91
C GLY A 407 -14.26 -19.41 2.35
N THR A 408 -14.19 -19.14 3.65
CA THR A 408 -14.50 -17.81 4.20
C THR A 408 -13.66 -16.69 3.58
N ASN A 409 -12.37 -16.92 3.33
CA ASN A 409 -11.44 -15.90 2.81
C ASN A 409 -10.49 -16.46 1.73
N SER A 410 -10.81 -17.60 1.14
CA SER A 410 -9.94 -18.28 0.19
C SER A 410 -10.74 -19.13 -0.79
N LEU A 411 -10.13 -19.46 -1.92
CA LEU A 411 -10.60 -20.47 -2.85
C LEU A 411 -9.88 -21.79 -2.57
N SER A 412 -10.56 -22.90 -2.82
CA SER A 412 -9.94 -24.23 -2.87
C SER A 412 -9.83 -24.69 -4.32
N GLY A 413 -8.79 -25.44 -4.63
CA GLY A 413 -8.65 -26.04 -5.96
C GLY A 413 -7.65 -27.18 -6.01
N HIS A 414 -7.54 -27.79 -7.17
CA HIS A 414 -6.54 -28.81 -7.47
C HIS A 414 -5.83 -28.50 -8.79
N TYR A 415 -4.62 -29.03 -8.93
CA TYR A 415 -3.82 -28.96 -10.15
C TYR A 415 -3.62 -30.37 -10.70
N GLY A 416 -3.51 -30.52 -12.03
CA GLY A 416 -3.41 -31.84 -12.67
C GLY A 416 -4.76 -32.38 -13.16
N ILE A 417 -4.66 -33.27 -14.15
CA ILE A 417 -5.64 -33.56 -15.21
C ILE A 417 -7.01 -33.99 -14.67
N ALA A 418 -8.08 -33.35 -15.16
CA ALA A 418 -9.42 -33.93 -15.11
C ALA A 418 -9.35 -35.30 -15.81
N ALA A 419 -9.45 -36.37 -15.02
CA ALA A 419 -9.49 -37.74 -15.52
C ALA A 419 -10.63 -37.94 -16.52
#